data_AF-A0A919DQX2-F1
#
_entry.id   AF-A0A919DQX2-F1
#
_cell.length_a   1.000
_cell.length_b   1.000
_cell.length_c   1.000
_cell.angle_alpha   90.00
_cell.angle_beta   90.00
_cell.angle_gamma   90.00
#
_symmetry.space_group_name_H-M   'P 1'
#
loop_
_entity.id
_entity.type
_entity.pdbx_description
1 polymer ?
#
loop_
_entity_poly.entity_id
_entity_poly.type
_entity_poly.pdbx_seq_one_letter_code
_entity_poly.pdbx_strand_id
1 'polypeptide(L)'
;MFARIRACLDSCPHCGIPVCRADSGSIRKGTCIHHGWSRGLAVAMVSELKRPERAESSDTTARDPAGAPYAASPHRWVLGTRNPERVPLGAVARYRDAMSDHADQGAVVVGGVREREWEDDGKPAPCELGQNSYVRSRSSAAALCLGGVAERSRA
;
A
#
# COMPACT_ATOMS: atom_id res chain seq x y z
N MET A 1 8.06 15.71 13.46
CA MET A 1 6.92 16.16 12.63
C MET A 1 6.83 15.19 11.46
N PHE A 2 5.84 14.30 11.43
CA PHE A 2 5.69 13.35 10.32
C PHE A 2 5.06 14.05 9.11
N ALA A 3 5.62 13.84 7.93
CA ALA A 3 4.99 14.26 6.68
C ALA A 3 3.60 13.63 6.57
N ARG A 4 2.61 14.38 6.10
CA ARG A 4 1.26 13.84 5.86
C ARG A 4 1.30 12.82 4.72
N ILE A 5 0.89 11.58 5.00
CA ILE A 5 0.74 10.52 3.99
C ILE A 5 -0.67 10.63 3.39
N ARG A 6 -0.76 10.56 2.06
CA ARG A 6 -2.03 10.56 1.32
C ARG A 6 -2.05 9.40 0.35
N ALA A 7 -3.15 8.65 0.33
CA ALA A 7 -3.43 7.64 -0.68
C ALA A 7 -4.51 8.16 -1.63
N CYS A 8 -4.22 8.11 -2.92
CA CYS A 8 -5.13 8.52 -3.99
C CYS A 8 -5.47 7.31 -4.85
N LEU A 9 -6.68 7.27 -5.40
CA LEU A 9 -6.97 6.34 -6.48
C LEU A 9 -6.10 6.72 -7.70
N ASP A 10 -5.31 5.77 -8.19
CA ASP A 10 -4.49 5.98 -9.39
C ASP A 10 -5.35 5.86 -10.66
N SER A 11 -6.18 6.87 -10.88
CA SER A 11 -7.09 6.93 -12.01
C SER A 11 -7.32 8.38 -12.42
N CYS A 12 -7.15 8.66 -13.71
CA CYS A 12 -7.41 9.98 -14.26
C CYS A 12 -8.92 10.28 -14.24
N PRO A 13 -9.38 11.40 -13.67
CA PRO A 13 -10.80 11.72 -13.60
C PRO A 13 -11.44 12.01 -14.97
N HIS A 14 -10.65 12.15 -16.04
CA HIS A 14 -11.18 12.32 -17.39
C HIS A 14 -11.64 11.01 -18.03
N CYS A 15 -10.81 9.96 -17.98
CA CYS A 15 -11.01 8.72 -18.74
C CYS A 15 -10.52 7.45 -18.02
N GLY A 16 -10.22 7.54 -16.73
CA GLY A 16 -9.90 6.40 -15.89
C GLY A 16 -8.47 5.85 -15.99
N ILE A 17 -7.66 6.31 -16.96
CA ILE A 17 -6.31 5.80 -17.22
C ILE A 17 -5.38 6.05 -16.02
N PRO A 18 -4.47 5.11 -15.68
CA PRO A 18 -3.51 5.28 -14.59
C PRO A 18 -2.60 6.50 -14.81
N VAL A 19 -2.34 7.23 -13.74
CA VAL A 19 -1.50 8.43 -13.77
C VAL A 19 -0.07 8.06 -13.41
N CYS A 20 0.13 7.24 -12.38
CA CYS A 20 1.43 6.69 -11.99
C CYS A 20 1.59 5.29 -12.58
N ARG A 21 2.68 5.03 -13.33
CA ARG A 21 2.97 3.71 -13.92
C ARG A 21 4.20 3.03 -13.34
N ALA A 22 4.88 3.70 -12.41
CA ALA A 22 6.03 3.15 -11.72
C ALA A 22 5.60 2.59 -10.37
N ASP A 23 6.20 1.48 -9.97
CA ASP A 23 5.91 0.81 -8.69
C ASP A 23 6.36 1.67 -7.50
N SER A 24 7.47 2.42 -7.67
CA SER A 24 7.97 3.35 -6.67
C SER A 24 8.76 4.50 -7.30
N GLY A 25 8.85 5.62 -6.59
CA GLY A 25 9.61 6.79 -7.05
C GLY A 25 9.26 8.06 -6.28
N SER A 26 9.91 9.16 -6.65
CA SER A 26 9.65 10.49 -6.10
C SER A 26 9.26 11.45 -7.21
N ILE A 27 8.04 11.97 -7.14
CA ILE A 27 7.49 12.94 -8.09
C ILE A 27 6.85 14.09 -7.33
N ARG A 28 6.76 15.27 -7.93
CA ARG A 28 5.98 16.38 -7.35
C ARG A 28 4.54 16.43 -7.89
N LYS A 29 4.34 15.94 -9.12
CA LYS A 29 3.07 15.91 -9.85
C LYS A 29 3.05 14.68 -10.74
N GLY A 30 1.86 14.10 -10.95
CA GLY A 30 1.62 13.04 -11.94
C GLY A 30 0.81 13.60 -13.11
N THR A 31 1.19 13.25 -14.34
CA THR A 31 0.55 13.71 -15.57
C THR A 31 -0.04 12.53 -16.34
N CYS A 32 -1.33 12.61 -16.67
CA CYS A 32 -2.00 11.64 -17.51
C CYS A 32 -1.51 11.76 -18.96
N ILE A 33 -1.03 10.65 -19.53
CA ILE A 33 -0.48 10.60 -20.89
C ILE A 33 -1.51 10.90 -21.97
N HIS A 34 -2.80 10.74 -21.69
CA HIS A 34 -3.80 10.84 -22.75
C HIS A 34 -4.07 12.30 -23.15
N HIS A 35 -4.20 13.20 -22.16
CA HIS A 35 -4.60 14.59 -22.41
C HIS A 35 -3.78 15.60 -21.58
N GLY A 36 -2.71 15.17 -20.93
CA GLY A 36 -1.83 16.05 -20.16
C GLY A 36 -2.42 16.55 -18.83
N TRP A 37 -3.53 15.98 -18.37
CA TRP A 37 -4.12 16.34 -17.07
C TRP A 37 -3.14 16.05 -15.95
N SER A 38 -2.83 17.06 -15.15
CA SER A 38 -1.77 16.99 -14.15
C SER A 38 -2.33 17.18 -12.73
N ARG A 39 -2.04 16.23 -11.85
CA ARG A 39 -2.44 16.21 -10.44
C ARG A 39 -1.23 16.41 -9.53
N GLY A 40 -1.34 17.29 -8.54
CA GLY A 40 -0.34 17.44 -7.48
C GLY A 40 -0.55 16.42 -6.36
N LEU A 41 0.52 16.08 -5.63
CA LEU A 41 0.43 15.12 -4.53
C LEU A 41 -0.26 15.69 -3.26
N ALA A 42 -0.20 17.01 -3.06
CA ALA A 42 -0.72 17.69 -1.86
C ALA A 42 -2.08 18.39 -2.08
N VAL A 43 -2.49 18.59 -3.33
CA VAL A 43 -3.63 19.42 -3.73
C VAL A 43 -4.47 18.69 -4.76
N ALA A 44 -5.78 18.99 -4.80
CA ALA A 44 -6.62 18.64 -5.93
C ALA A 44 -6.02 19.20 -7.24
N MET A 45 -6.51 18.72 -8.40
CA MET A 45 -6.00 19.01 -9.76
C MET A 45 -5.30 20.36 -9.91
N VAL A 46 -4.03 20.32 -10.33
CA VAL A 46 -3.16 21.51 -10.39
C VAL A 46 -3.15 22.15 -11.78
N SER A 47 -3.41 21.37 -12.83
CA SER A 47 -3.46 21.90 -14.19
C SER A 47 -4.25 20.98 -15.12
N GLU A 48 -5.28 21.54 -15.76
CA GLU A 48 -5.80 21.07 -17.04
C GLU A 48 -5.00 21.80 -18.12
N LEU A 49 -4.35 21.07 -19.05
CA LEU A 49 -3.73 21.71 -20.21
C LEU A 49 -4.87 22.22 -21.12
N LYS A 50 -5.36 23.44 -20.85
CA LYS A 50 -6.43 24.06 -21.62
C LYS A 50 -5.92 24.43 -23.01
N ARG A 51 -6.66 24.00 -24.04
CA ARG A 51 -6.78 24.72 -25.33
C ARG A 51 -7.53 26.03 -25.04
N PRO A 52 -7.18 27.18 -25.64
CA PRO A 52 -7.70 28.52 -25.23
C PRO A 52 -9.21 28.76 -25.39
N GLU A 53 -9.99 27.76 -25.83
CA GLU A 53 -11.38 27.91 -26.27
C GLU A 53 -12.43 27.34 -25.29
N ARG A 54 -12.03 26.75 -24.15
CA ARG A 54 -12.98 26.11 -23.21
C ARG A 54 -13.26 26.95 -21.95
N ALA A 55 -14.55 27.22 -21.76
CA ALA A 55 -15.15 28.06 -20.72
C ALA A 55 -14.56 27.91 -19.31
N GLU A 56 -14.46 29.05 -18.64
CA GLU A 56 -14.01 29.31 -17.26
C GLU A 56 -14.97 28.74 -16.19
N SER A 57 -15.40 27.47 -16.29
CA SER A 57 -16.40 26.92 -15.36
C SER A 57 -16.22 25.45 -14.96
N SER A 58 -15.08 24.82 -15.24
CA SER A 58 -14.77 23.51 -14.64
C SER A 58 -14.27 23.69 -13.21
N ASP A 59 -15.15 23.48 -12.24
CA ASP A 59 -14.77 23.32 -10.84
C ASP A 59 -13.80 22.13 -10.71
N THR A 60 -12.50 22.42 -10.61
CA THR A 60 -11.42 21.43 -10.58
C THR A 60 -11.41 20.62 -9.29
N THR A 61 -12.14 21.07 -8.26
CA THR A 61 -12.22 20.40 -6.96
C THR A 61 -13.22 19.23 -6.98
N ALA A 62 -14.31 19.35 -7.75
CA ALA A 62 -15.32 18.31 -7.90
C ALA A 62 -14.85 17.07 -8.69
N ARG A 63 -13.71 17.18 -9.37
CA ARG A 63 -13.11 16.11 -10.19
C ARG A 63 -11.94 15.40 -9.51
N ASP A 64 -11.69 15.65 -8.22
CA ASP A 64 -10.65 14.92 -7.51
C ASP A 64 -11.09 13.45 -7.32
N PRO A 65 -10.37 12.45 -7.88
CA PRO A 65 -10.67 11.06 -7.62
C PRO A 65 -10.67 10.85 -6.12
N ALA A 66 -11.79 10.35 -5.59
CA ALA A 66 -11.99 10.07 -4.17
C ALA A 66 -10.69 9.48 -3.59
N GLY A 67 -10.00 10.29 -2.79
CA GLY A 67 -8.86 9.80 -2.02
C GLY A 67 -9.32 8.62 -1.19
N ALA A 68 -8.44 7.70 -0.83
CA ALA A 68 -8.82 6.73 0.19
C ALA A 68 -9.25 7.56 1.43
N PRO A 69 -10.50 7.44 1.91
CA PRO A 69 -11.07 8.36 2.90
C PRO A 69 -10.28 8.43 4.20
N TYR A 70 -9.33 7.51 4.44
CA TYR A 70 -8.44 7.60 5.59
C TYR A 70 -7.15 6.78 5.39
N ALA A 71 -5.99 7.39 5.68
CA ALA A 71 -4.71 6.71 5.83
C ALA A 71 -4.14 7.01 7.22
N ALA A 72 -3.91 6.00 8.05
CA ALA A 72 -3.24 6.16 9.34
C ALA A 72 -1.89 5.43 9.37
N SER A 73 -0.97 5.98 10.15
CA SER A 73 0.40 5.47 10.32
C SER A 73 0.71 4.95 11.74
N PRO A 74 -0.08 4.04 12.34
CA PRO A 74 0.22 3.50 13.67
C PRO A 74 1.53 2.70 13.65
N HIS A 75 2.47 3.02 14.55
CA HIS A 75 3.80 2.37 14.67
C HIS A 75 4.48 2.12 13.32
N ARG A 76 4.40 3.11 12.39
CA ARG A 76 4.96 3.08 11.02
C ARG A 76 4.27 2.17 9.99
N TRP A 77 3.12 1.58 10.31
CA TRP A 77 2.28 0.85 9.35
C TRP A 77 1.32 1.79 8.64
N VAL A 78 1.28 1.81 7.30
CA VAL A 78 0.29 2.61 6.56
C VAL A 78 -0.93 1.76 6.23
N LEU A 79 -2.08 2.05 6.86
CA LEU A 79 -3.35 1.36 6.62
C LEU A 79 -4.37 2.30 6.01
N GLY A 80 -5.02 1.86 4.93
CA GLY A 80 -6.06 2.60 4.22
C GLY A 80 -7.41 1.88 4.24
N THR A 81 -8.49 2.64 4.24
CA THR A 81 -9.86 2.12 4.04
C THR A 81 -10.62 2.98 3.04
N ARG A 82 -11.51 2.33 2.25
CA ARG A 82 -12.53 3.02 1.43
C ARG A 82 -13.84 3.23 2.17
N ASN A 83 -14.04 2.56 3.31
CA ASN A 83 -15.21 2.79 4.14
C ASN A 83 -15.03 4.12 4.90
N PRO A 84 -15.93 5.11 4.73
CA PRO A 84 -15.88 6.35 5.49
C PRO A 84 -16.02 6.13 7.01
N GLU A 85 -16.73 5.07 7.40
CA GLU A 85 -16.85 4.65 8.79
C GLU A 85 -15.66 3.76 9.17
N ARG A 86 -14.65 4.37 9.79
CA ARG A 86 -13.48 3.63 10.24
C ARG A 86 -13.81 2.73 11.43
N VAL A 87 -13.60 1.44 11.24
CA VAL A 87 -13.57 0.46 12.34
C VAL A 87 -12.13 0.31 12.85
N PRO A 88 -11.87 0.46 14.16
CA PRO A 88 -10.55 0.21 14.72
C PRO A 88 -10.21 -1.30 14.69
N LEU A 89 -8.92 -1.64 14.71
CA LEU A 89 -8.46 -3.03 14.72
C LEU A 89 -8.83 -3.82 15.98
N GLY A 90 -9.36 -3.17 17.03
CA GLY A 90 -9.76 -3.84 18.26
C GLY A 90 -8.61 -4.62 18.91
N ALA A 91 -8.91 -5.83 19.41
CA ALA A 91 -7.96 -6.64 20.17
C ALA A 91 -6.72 -7.08 19.37
N VAL A 92 -6.79 -7.12 18.02
CA VAL A 92 -5.61 -7.52 17.23
C VAL A 92 -4.54 -6.43 17.14
N ALA A 93 -4.89 -5.17 17.45
CA ALA A 93 -3.93 -4.07 17.49
C ALA A 93 -2.75 -4.36 18.42
N ARG A 94 -3.02 -4.95 19.61
CA ARG A 94 -1.99 -5.28 20.59
C ARG A 94 -0.93 -6.25 20.06
N TYR A 95 -1.32 -7.20 19.22
CA TYR A 95 -0.39 -8.19 18.65
C TYR A 95 0.47 -7.58 17.54
N ARG A 96 -0.12 -6.72 16.71
CA ARG A 96 0.61 -5.94 15.71
C ARG A 96 1.65 -5.04 16.39
N ASP A 97 1.23 -4.33 17.43
CA ASP A 97 2.08 -3.38 18.15
C ASP A 97 3.20 -4.13 18.87
N ALA A 98 2.89 -5.27 19.52
CA ALA A 98 3.90 -6.15 20.08
C ALA A 98 4.99 -6.51 19.06
N MET A 99 4.64 -6.90 17.84
CA MET A 99 5.66 -7.26 16.82
C MET A 99 6.52 -6.08 16.33
N SER A 100 5.99 -4.86 16.39
CA SER A 100 6.57 -3.71 15.67
C SER A 100 7.23 -2.66 16.56
N ASP A 101 6.87 -2.66 17.84
CA ASP A 101 7.24 -1.62 18.82
C ASP A 101 8.33 -2.09 19.79
N HIS A 102 9.14 -3.06 19.38
CA HIS A 102 10.18 -3.65 20.23
C HIS A 102 11.42 -2.76 20.42
N ALA A 103 11.59 -1.68 19.64
CA ALA A 103 12.74 -0.79 19.71
C ALA A 103 12.33 0.65 19.40
N ASP A 104 13.02 1.62 20.02
CA ASP A 104 12.75 3.07 19.86
C ASP A 104 12.79 3.54 18.39
N GLN A 105 13.58 2.86 17.57
CA GLN A 105 13.73 3.17 16.14
C GLN A 105 12.49 2.72 15.32
N GLY A 106 11.72 1.77 15.83
CA GLY A 106 10.60 1.11 15.16
C GLY A 106 11.02 0.14 14.06
N ALA A 107 10.03 -0.47 13.39
CA ALA A 107 10.28 -1.36 12.25
C ALA A 107 10.57 -0.58 10.95
N VAL A 108 11.46 -1.14 10.12
CA VAL A 108 11.77 -0.65 8.77
C VAL A 108 11.62 -1.78 7.76
N VAL A 109 11.16 -1.43 6.55
CA VAL A 109 11.13 -2.37 5.42
C VAL A 109 12.55 -2.48 4.87
N VAL A 110 13.09 -3.70 4.81
CA VAL A 110 14.42 -3.99 4.26
C VAL A 110 14.26 -4.53 2.84
N GLY A 111 14.87 -3.84 1.87
CA GLY A 111 14.79 -4.22 0.46
C GLY A 111 13.47 -3.81 -0.20
N GLY A 112 13.09 -4.55 -1.24
CA GLY A 112 11.85 -4.34 -2.00
C GLY A 112 10.77 -5.39 -1.71
N VAL A 113 9.59 -5.19 -2.28
CA VAL A 113 8.49 -6.15 -2.19
C VAL A 113 8.71 -7.24 -3.25
N ARG A 114 8.57 -8.51 -2.84
CA ARG A 114 8.58 -9.65 -3.77
C ARG A 114 7.15 -9.97 -4.18
N GLU A 115 6.85 -9.77 -5.45
CA GLU A 115 5.54 -10.08 -6.01
C GLU A 115 5.60 -11.42 -6.78
N ARG A 116 4.56 -12.24 -6.60
CA ARG A 116 4.39 -13.51 -7.29
C ARG A 116 2.90 -13.80 -7.41
N GLU A 117 2.49 -14.26 -8.59
CA GLU A 117 1.15 -14.78 -8.82
C GLU A 117 1.05 -16.23 -8.34
N TRP A 118 -0.07 -16.56 -7.71
CA TRP A 118 -0.40 -17.90 -7.22
C TRP A 118 -1.85 -18.21 -7.59
N GLU A 119 -2.11 -19.42 -8.06
CA GLU A 119 -3.46 -19.87 -8.41
C GLU A 119 -4.20 -20.38 -7.15
N ASP A 120 -4.92 -19.50 -6.46
CA ASP A 120 -5.88 -19.84 -5.40
C ASP A 120 -7.06 -18.86 -5.36
N ASP A 121 -8.04 -19.08 -4.46
CA ASP A 121 -9.20 -18.20 -4.28
C ASP A 121 -8.92 -17.00 -3.33
N GLY A 122 -7.65 -16.74 -2.99
CA GLY A 122 -7.18 -15.62 -2.17
C GLY A 122 -7.55 -15.70 -0.67
N LYS A 123 -8.41 -16.63 -0.27
CA LYS A 123 -8.79 -16.91 1.14
C LYS A 123 -7.87 -17.90 1.84
N PRO A 124 -7.37 -18.98 1.19
CA PRO A 124 -6.54 -19.99 1.84
C PRO A 124 -5.26 -19.40 2.42
N ALA A 125 -4.53 -18.59 1.66
CA ALA A 125 -3.28 -17.99 2.13
C ALA A 125 -3.44 -17.20 3.45
N PRO A 126 -4.41 -16.26 3.60
CA PRO A 126 -4.70 -15.62 4.88
C PRO A 126 -5.11 -16.58 6.02
N CYS A 127 -5.89 -17.61 5.73
CA CYS A 127 -6.35 -18.58 6.73
C CYS A 127 -5.21 -19.48 7.24
N GLU A 128 -4.25 -19.82 6.39
CA GLU A 128 -3.13 -20.68 6.75
C GLU A 128 -1.99 -19.94 7.45
N LEU A 129 -1.69 -18.71 7.02
CA LEU A 129 -0.57 -17.90 7.55
C LEU A 129 -0.69 -17.55 9.04
N GLY A 130 -1.90 -17.53 9.60
CA GLY A 130 -2.14 -17.08 10.97
C GLY A 130 -2.64 -18.12 11.97
N GLN A 131 -3.15 -19.27 11.52
CA GLN A 131 -4.04 -20.08 12.37
C GLN A 131 -3.79 -21.59 12.33
N ASN A 132 -3.02 -22.11 11.37
CA ASN A 132 -2.94 -23.56 11.17
C ASN A 132 -1.54 -24.13 11.48
N SER A 133 -1.26 -24.31 12.77
CA SER A 133 -0.03 -24.98 13.25
C SER A 133 0.08 -26.45 12.80
N TYR A 134 -1.06 -27.10 12.52
CA TYR A 134 -1.11 -28.47 12.02
C TYR A 134 -0.57 -28.58 10.59
N VAL A 135 -0.91 -27.64 9.71
CA VAL A 135 -0.37 -27.59 8.34
C VAL A 135 1.12 -27.27 8.36
N ARG A 136 1.59 -26.39 9.25
CA ARG A 136 3.02 -26.05 9.38
C ARG A 136 3.90 -27.29 9.67
N SER A 137 3.48 -28.16 10.58
CA SER A 137 4.27 -29.33 10.97
C SER A 137 4.36 -30.40 9.87
N ARG A 138 3.36 -30.47 8.99
CA ARG A 138 3.31 -31.41 7.86
C ARG A 138 3.96 -30.84 6.61
N SER A 139 3.51 -29.67 6.17
CA SER A 139 3.88 -29.06 4.89
C SER A 139 5.28 -28.45 4.90
N SER A 140 5.78 -28.02 6.07
CA SER A 140 7.16 -27.53 6.23
C SER A 140 8.11 -28.58 6.81
N ALA A 141 7.70 -29.87 6.90
CA ALA A 141 8.51 -30.92 7.52
C ALA A 141 9.90 -31.05 6.90
N ALA A 142 10.01 -31.01 5.56
CA ALA A 142 11.30 -31.07 4.88
C ALA A 142 12.20 -29.88 5.25
N ALA A 143 11.64 -28.66 5.29
CA ALA A 143 12.39 -27.47 5.70
C ALA A 143 12.83 -27.53 7.17
N LEU A 144 12.01 -28.10 8.05
CA LEU A 144 12.35 -28.29 9.47
C LEU A 144 13.46 -29.33 9.65
N CYS A 145 13.40 -30.44 8.91
CA CYS A 145 14.43 -31.48 8.95
C CYS A 145 15.78 -30.99 8.39
N LEU A 146 15.75 -30.19 7.33
CA LEU A 146 16.95 -29.67 6.68
C LEU A 146 17.53 -28.44 7.41
N GLY A 147 16.69 -27.60 8.00
CA GLY A 147 17.11 -26.41 8.78
C GLY A 147 17.76 -26.73 10.13
N GLY A 148 17.66 -27.97 10.60
CA GLY A 148 18.37 -28.48 11.79
C GLY A 148 19.83 -28.90 11.51
N VAL A 149 20.23 -29.01 10.24
CA VAL A 149 21.62 -29.28 9.84
C VAL A 149 22.26 -27.96 9.40
N ALA A 150 22.41 -27.04 10.35
CA ALA A 150 23.48 -26.07 10.22
C ALA A 150 24.78 -26.87 10.39
N GLU A 151 25.45 -27.17 9.28
CA GLU A 151 26.84 -27.60 9.28
C GLU A 151 27.63 -26.65 10.17
N ARG A 152 27.99 -27.11 11.38
CA ARG A 152 29.14 -26.61 12.08
C ARG A 152 30.35 -26.98 11.23
N SER A 153 30.70 -26.13 10.27
CA SER A 153 32.00 -26.16 9.63
C SER A 153 33.05 -25.87 10.70
N ARG A 154 33.54 -26.93 11.34
CA ARG A 154 34.83 -26.92 12.02
C ARG A 154 35.88 -27.18 10.95
N ALA A 155 36.60 -26.13 10.57
CA ALA A 155 38.01 -26.08 10.21
C ALA A 155 38.29 -24.71 9.56
#